data_AF-A0A6I9PIL7-F1
#
_entry.id   AF-A0A6I9PIL7-F1
#
_cell.length_a   1.000
_cell.length_b   1.000
_cell.length_c   1.000
_cell.angle_alpha   90.00
_cell.angle_beta   90.00
_cell.angle_gamma   90.00
#
_symmetry.space_group_name_H-M   'P 1'
#
loop_
_entity.id
_entity.type
_entity.pdbx_description
1 polymer ?
#
loop_
_entity_poly.entity_id
_entity_poly.type
_entity_poly.pdbx_seq_one_letter_code
_entity_poly.pdbx_strand_id
1 'polypeptide(L)'
;FCRVYTPDHSYVTIRSRLSCRVGEILALVREKLQYSEDQPVLPGNLILVAVTSAGEKAVFRPSDEAVFTTLGVNTHLFTCEPSELESLLPLPEEIHWTPGDSKLHDMSAEEVSNQLVVFDWELFSCVHEVEFVCYVFHGEQSRWRPLNLELVLQRCSEVQHWVATEILQCQSLPKRVQLLRKFIKIAALCKQQQDLLSFLAVVLGLDNPAVSRLRLTWEGLPGKFRKQFQQFESIADPSRNHKSYRDLITSLRPPLIPFTPLLLKDLTFLHESCKSFHGELVNFEKMHKVAEMVRIIRRYRSSQLAMDTETSPSHLQTKAYVRQLQVIDNQNLLFDMSCKLEAKDT
;
A
#
# COMPACT_ATOMS: atom_id res chain seq x y z
N PHE A 1 -19.48 -3.69 2.00
CA PHE A 1 -19.69 -4.01 3.43
C PHE A 1 -18.40 -3.66 4.17
N CYS A 2 -18.48 -3.11 5.38
CA CYS A 2 -17.31 -2.73 6.18
C CYS A 2 -17.52 -3.18 7.63
N ARG A 3 -16.45 -3.60 8.29
CA ARG A 3 -16.45 -3.91 9.73
C ARG A 3 -16.09 -2.64 10.49
N VAL A 4 -16.88 -2.33 11.52
CA VAL A 4 -16.58 -1.28 12.49
C VAL A 4 -16.51 -1.95 13.85
N TYR A 5 -15.33 -1.85 14.48
CA TYR A 5 -14.99 -2.52 15.72
C TYR A 5 -15.39 -1.68 16.94
N THR A 6 -15.62 -2.32 18.07
CA THR A 6 -15.87 -1.69 19.38
C THR A 6 -14.66 -1.87 20.30
N PRO A 7 -14.59 -1.20 21.46
CA PRO A 7 -13.43 -1.27 22.36
C PRO A 7 -13.08 -2.67 22.86
N ASP A 8 -14.06 -3.59 22.89
CA ASP A 8 -13.89 -5.00 23.24
C ASP A 8 -13.44 -5.89 22.06
N HIS A 9 -13.15 -5.28 20.91
CA HIS A 9 -12.78 -5.92 19.65
C HIS A 9 -13.87 -6.78 19.00
N SER A 10 -15.11 -6.73 19.49
CA SER A 10 -16.25 -7.17 18.69
C SER A 10 -16.50 -6.18 17.54
N TYR A 11 -17.35 -6.54 16.57
CA TYR A 11 -17.60 -5.67 15.42
C TYR A 11 -19.01 -5.82 14.88
N VAL A 12 -19.50 -4.74 14.27
CA VAL A 12 -20.69 -4.76 13.42
C VAL A 12 -20.29 -4.66 11.95
N THR A 13 -21.02 -5.36 11.09
CA THR A 13 -20.84 -5.23 9.64
C THR A 13 -21.92 -4.29 9.09
N ILE A 14 -21.48 -3.16 8.52
CA ILE A 14 -22.37 -2.19 7.89
C ILE A 14 -22.34 -2.29 6.37
N ARG A 15 -23.48 -2.01 5.75
CA ARG A 15 -23.59 -1.82 4.29
C ARG A 15 -23.69 -0.33 4.01
N SER A 16 -22.63 0.24 3.46
CA SER A 16 -22.59 1.66 3.10
C SER A 16 -21.97 1.90 1.73
N ARG A 17 -22.21 3.09 1.17
CA ARG A 17 -21.52 3.60 -0.02
C ARG A 17 -20.11 4.02 0.36
N LEU A 18 -19.15 3.93 -0.56
CA LEU A 18 -17.78 4.39 -0.30
C LEU A 18 -17.73 5.89 0.02
N SER A 19 -18.59 6.70 -0.61
CA SER A 19 -18.69 8.14 -0.38
C SER A 19 -19.53 8.55 0.83
N CYS A 20 -19.87 7.61 1.71
CA CYS A 20 -20.73 7.87 2.87
C CYS A 20 -20.06 8.86 3.83
N ARG A 21 -20.88 9.71 4.46
CA ARG A 21 -20.42 10.57 5.56
C ARG A 21 -20.22 9.77 6.83
N VAL A 22 -19.32 10.23 7.69
CA VAL A 22 -19.11 9.61 9.00
C VAL A 22 -20.36 9.66 9.87
N GLY A 23 -21.14 10.74 9.82
CA GLY A 23 -22.43 10.80 10.52
C GLY A 23 -23.42 9.70 10.10
N GLU A 24 -23.43 9.33 8.82
CA GLU A 24 -24.25 8.24 8.27
C GLU A 24 -23.70 6.87 8.67
N ILE A 25 -22.37 6.70 8.70
CA ILE A 25 -21.70 5.48 9.21
C ILE A 25 -22.10 5.25 10.68
N LEU A 26 -21.99 6.29 11.52
CA LEU A 26 -22.35 6.22 12.93
C LEU A 26 -23.84 5.91 13.13
N ALA A 27 -24.73 6.41 12.28
CA ALA A 27 -26.14 6.07 12.33
C ALA A 27 -26.38 4.56 12.06
N LEU A 28 -25.73 4.01 11.03
CA LEU A 28 -25.82 2.57 10.71
C LEU A 28 -25.25 1.69 11.82
N VAL A 29 -24.15 2.11 12.43
CA VAL A 29 -23.54 1.41 13.58
C VAL A 29 -24.48 1.43 14.78
N ARG A 30 -25.05 2.59 15.13
CA ARG A 30 -26.03 2.70 16.23
C ARG A 30 -27.24 1.79 16.01
N GLU A 31 -27.80 1.78 14.79
CA GLU A 31 -28.91 0.89 14.44
C GLU A 31 -28.56 -0.58 14.70
N LYS A 32 -27.34 -1.02 14.35
CA LYS A 32 -26.90 -2.40 14.58
C LYS A 32 -26.62 -2.73 16.04
N LEU A 33 -26.05 -1.79 16.80
CA LEU A 33 -25.75 -2.00 18.22
C LEU A 33 -27.02 -2.01 19.09
N GLN A 34 -28.07 -1.30 18.70
CA GLN A 34 -29.37 -1.30 19.41
C GLN A 34 -30.08 -2.67 19.46
N TYR A 35 -29.71 -3.59 18.58
CA TYR A 35 -30.24 -4.97 18.59
C TYR A 35 -29.35 -5.96 19.35
N SER A 36 -28.30 -5.50 20.04
CA SER A 36 -27.48 -6.36 20.89
C SER A 36 -28.21 -6.62 22.21
N GLU A 37 -28.50 -7.89 22.53
CA GLU A 37 -29.24 -8.28 23.73
C GLU A 37 -28.53 -7.90 25.05
N ASP A 38 -27.21 -7.62 25.00
CA ASP A 38 -26.36 -7.40 26.18
C ASP A 38 -26.23 -5.93 26.63
N GLN A 39 -26.80 -4.94 25.92
CA GLN A 39 -26.72 -3.52 26.31
C GLN A 39 -28.08 -2.79 26.23
N PRO A 40 -28.80 -2.63 27.36
CA PRO A 40 -30.09 -1.93 27.39
C PRO A 40 -29.99 -0.39 27.38
N VAL A 41 -28.79 0.17 27.22
CA VAL A 41 -28.54 1.62 27.18
C VAL A 41 -28.21 2.02 25.75
N LEU A 42 -28.94 2.99 25.20
CA LEU A 42 -28.59 3.58 23.90
C LEU A 42 -27.12 4.03 23.96
N PRO A 43 -26.24 3.54 23.06
CA PRO A 43 -24.85 3.97 23.06
C PRO A 43 -24.82 5.49 22.90
N GLY A 44 -24.01 6.18 23.72
CA GLY A 44 -23.98 7.62 23.85
C GLY A 44 -23.51 8.35 22.59
N ASN A 45 -22.79 9.46 22.77
CA ASN A 45 -22.27 10.24 21.65
C ASN A 45 -21.08 9.54 20.96
N LEU A 46 -21.37 8.47 20.20
CA LEU A 46 -20.34 7.68 19.50
C LEU A 46 -19.54 8.53 18.52
N ILE A 47 -18.24 8.30 18.52
CA ILE A 47 -17.28 8.83 17.54
C ILE A 47 -16.71 7.70 16.68
N LEU A 48 -16.28 8.04 15.46
CA LEU A 48 -15.60 7.12 14.56
C LEU A 48 -14.09 7.41 14.61
N VAL A 49 -13.29 6.36 14.79
CA VAL A 49 -11.84 6.45 14.97
C VAL A 49 -11.15 5.47 14.05
N ALA A 50 -10.13 5.91 13.31
CA ALA A 50 -9.17 5.00 12.69
C ALA A 50 -8.06 4.68 13.69
N VAL A 51 -7.79 3.39 13.90
CA VAL A 51 -6.71 2.90 14.77
C VAL A 51 -5.71 2.14 13.92
N THR A 52 -4.46 2.61 13.90
CA THR A 52 -3.36 1.96 13.17
C THR A 52 -2.81 0.78 13.95
N SER A 53 -2.06 -0.12 13.29
CA SER A 53 -1.30 -1.20 13.96
C SER A 53 -0.25 -0.70 14.96
N ALA A 54 0.16 0.57 14.86
CA ALA A 54 1.04 1.25 15.81
C ALA A 54 0.31 1.82 17.03
N GLY A 55 -1.02 1.76 17.07
CA GLY A 55 -1.84 2.33 18.13
C GLY A 55 -2.12 3.83 17.98
N GLU A 56 -1.76 4.43 16.84
CA GLU A 56 -2.13 5.81 16.53
C GLU A 56 -3.62 5.90 16.23
N LYS A 57 -4.26 6.97 16.70
CA LYS A 57 -5.70 7.16 16.66
C LYS A 57 -6.04 8.44 15.93
N ALA A 58 -6.87 8.34 14.90
CA ALA A 58 -7.37 9.49 14.15
C ALA A 58 -8.89 9.55 14.26
N VAL A 59 -9.41 10.58 14.94
CA VAL A 59 -10.85 10.81 15.09
C VAL A 59 -11.39 11.51 13.86
N PHE A 60 -12.46 10.97 13.29
CA PHE A 60 -13.15 11.60 12.16
C PHE A 60 -14.26 12.54 12.61
N ARG A 61 -14.45 13.63 11.87
CA ARG A 61 -15.59 14.54 12.03
C ARG A 61 -16.83 13.94 11.37
N PRO A 62 -18.04 14.22 11.86
CA PRO A 62 -19.27 13.76 11.22
C PRO A 62 -19.44 14.19 9.74
N SER A 63 -18.80 15.30 9.36
CA SER A 63 -18.76 15.84 8.01
C SER A 63 -17.78 15.14 7.07
N ASP A 64 -16.85 14.34 7.61
CA ASP A 64 -15.84 13.65 6.80
C ASP A 64 -16.50 12.59 5.91
N GLU A 65 -15.91 12.38 4.73
CA GLU A 65 -16.43 11.50 3.69
C GLU A 65 -15.32 10.54 3.21
N ALA A 66 -15.73 9.38 2.68
CA ALA A 66 -14.83 8.40 2.07
C ALA A 66 -13.70 7.87 2.96
N VAL A 67 -13.96 7.73 4.26
CA VAL A 67 -12.99 7.27 5.25
C VAL A 67 -12.47 5.85 5.01
N PHE A 68 -13.16 5.03 4.20
CA PHE A 68 -12.79 3.64 3.95
C PHE A 68 -11.55 3.49 3.06
N THR A 69 -11.31 4.42 2.15
CA THR A 69 -10.18 4.33 1.20
C THR A 69 -8.95 5.12 1.65
N THR A 70 -9.09 5.89 2.73
CA THR A 70 -7.99 6.63 3.36
C THR A 70 -7.28 5.84 4.46
N LEU A 71 -7.68 4.60 4.72
CA LEU A 71 -7.10 3.75 5.75
C LEU A 71 -5.72 3.22 5.29
N GLY A 72 -4.78 3.15 6.22
CA GLY A 72 -3.53 2.41 6.02
C GLY A 72 -3.78 0.90 5.89
N VAL A 73 -2.74 0.13 5.55
CA VAL A 73 -2.85 -1.30 5.22
C VAL A 73 -3.52 -2.09 6.35
N ASN A 74 -3.07 -1.92 7.59
CA ASN A 74 -3.66 -2.57 8.76
C ASN A 74 -4.33 -1.56 9.70
N THR A 75 -4.99 -0.55 9.12
CA THR A 75 -5.76 0.43 9.90
C THR A 75 -7.23 0.01 9.95
N HIS A 76 -7.77 -0.08 11.17
CA HIS A 76 -9.14 -0.53 11.40
C HIS A 76 -10.03 0.60 11.90
N LEU A 77 -11.31 0.58 11.52
CA LEU A 77 -12.30 1.53 12.01
C LEU A 77 -12.91 1.05 13.32
N PHE A 78 -12.88 1.91 14.32
CA PHE A 78 -13.51 1.71 15.61
C PHE A 78 -14.63 2.72 15.84
N THR A 79 -15.62 2.31 16.63
CA THR A 79 -16.64 3.16 17.23
C THR A 79 -16.51 3.06 18.75
N CYS A 80 -16.52 4.19 19.44
CA CYS A 80 -16.47 4.22 20.90
C CYS A 80 -17.08 5.51 21.44
N GLU A 81 -17.27 5.59 22.75
CA GLU A 81 -17.53 6.88 23.41
C GLU A 81 -16.25 7.71 23.51
N PRO A 82 -16.34 9.05 23.58
CA PRO A 82 -15.15 9.91 23.70
C PRO A 82 -14.27 9.61 24.91
N SER A 83 -14.87 9.11 26.01
CA SER A 83 -14.18 8.68 27.23
C SER A 83 -13.30 7.44 27.02
N GLU A 84 -13.61 6.61 26.02
CA GLU A 84 -12.93 5.35 25.73
C GLU A 84 -11.84 5.49 24.66
N LEU A 85 -11.71 6.68 24.05
CA LEU A 85 -10.76 6.93 22.97
C LEU A 85 -9.33 6.55 23.37
N GLU A 86 -8.90 6.96 24.57
CA GLU A 86 -7.55 6.70 25.06
C GLU A 86 -7.29 5.23 25.37
N SER A 87 -8.33 4.44 25.65
CA SER A 87 -8.21 3.00 25.92
C SER A 87 -8.29 2.10 24.68
N LEU A 88 -8.66 2.64 23.51
CA LEU A 88 -8.67 1.86 22.28
C LEU A 88 -7.28 1.25 21.99
N LEU A 89 -7.28 -0.03 21.61
CA LEU A 89 -6.09 -0.77 21.20
C LEU A 89 -6.25 -1.27 19.76
N PRO A 90 -5.15 -1.47 19.02
CA PRO A 90 -5.19 -2.19 17.75
C PRO A 90 -5.70 -3.62 17.96
N LEU A 91 -6.18 -4.24 16.87
CA LEU A 91 -6.62 -5.63 16.94
C LEU A 91 -5.44 -6.55 17.32
N PRO A 92 -5.67 -7.63 18.09
CA PRO A 92 -4.60 -8.51 18.57
C PRO A 92 -3.75 -9.10 17.44
N GLU A 93 -4.38 -9.38 16.29
CA GLU A 93 -3.73 -9.91 15.08
C GLU A 93 -2.70 -8.93 14.49
N GLU A 94 -2.85 -7.63 14.76
CA GLU A 94 -1.93 -6.57 14.28
C GLU A 94 -0.75 -6.32 15.22
N ILE A 95 -0.89 -6.74 16.48
CA ILE A 95 0.12 -6.52 17.53
C ILE A 95 0.94 -7.79 17.75
N HIS A 96 0.28 -8.95 17.69
CA HIS A 96 0.87 -10.23 17.99
C HIS A 96 1.09 -11.02 16.71
N TRP A 97 2.36 -11.17 16.34
CA TRP A 97 2.75 -12.03 15.25
C TRP A 97 3.48 -13.29 15.73
N THR A 98 3.10 -14.45 15.21
CA THR A 98 3.79 -15.72 15.47
C THR A 98 4.82 -16.00 14.36
N PRO A 99 6.10 -16.17 14.71
CA PRO A 99 7.10 -16.58 13.71
C PRO A 99 6.67 -17.87 13.01
N GLY A 100 6.79 -17.89 11.68
CA GLY A 100 6.37 -19.02 10.86
C GLY A 100 7.27 -19.20 9.65
N ASP A 101 7.24 -20.41 9.07
CA ASP A 101 7.87 -20.64 7.79
C ASP A 101 7.08 -19.94 6.68
N SER A 102 7.77 -19.12 5.89
CA SER A 102 7.19 -18.41 4.76
C SER A 102 6.68 -19.39 3.69
N LYS A 103 5.39 -19.28 3.33
CA LYS A 103 4.82 -20.00 2.18
C LYS A 103 5.51 -19.62 0.86
N LEU A 104 6.16 -18.46 0.83
CA LEU A 104 6.92 -17.99 -0.33
C LEU A 104 8.09 -18.92 -0.67
N HIS A 105 8.60 -19.71 0.28
CA HIS A 105 9.66 -20.69 0.01
C HIS A 105 9.29 -21.68 -1.09
N ASP A 106 8.04 -22.11 -1.12
CA ASP A 106 7.54 -23.17 -2.02
C ASP A 106 7.08 -22.64 -3.38
N MET A 107 7.03 -21.31 -3.56
CA MET A 107 6.61 -20.66 -4.80
C MET A 107 7.83 -20.25 -5.65
N SER A 108 7.73 -20.36 -6.98
CA SER A 108 8.79 -19.86 -7.87
C SER A 108 8.79 -18.33 -7.90
N ALA A 109 9.96 -17.73 -8.15
CA ALA A 109 10.05 -16.26 -8.25
C ALA A 109 9.30 -15.76 -9.49
N GLU A 110 9.35 -16.54 -10.57
CA GLU A 110 8.67 -16.31 -11.84
C GLU A 110 7.15 -16.23 -11.67
N GLU A 111 6.55 -17.20 -10.98
CA GLU A 111 5.10 -17.22 -10.80
C GLU A 111 4.64 -16.09 -9.86
N VAL A 112 5.40 -15.81 -8.79
CA VAL A 112 5.08 -14.71 -7.88
C VAL A 112 5.16 -13.36 -8.61
N SER A 113 6.19 -13.12 -9.43
CA SER A 113 6.27 -11.89 -10.23
C SER A 113 5.13 -11.81 -11.25
N ASN A 114 4.80 -12.91 -11.93
CA ASN A 114 3.69 -12.91 -12.89
C ASN A 114 2.37 -12.49 -12.22
N GLN A 115 2.08 -13.05 -11.03
CA GLN A 115 0.87 -12.71 -10.29
C GLN A 115 0.87 -11.28 -9.74
N LEU A 116 2.04 -10.73 -9.36
CA LEU A 116 2.20 -9.33 -8.97
C LEU A 116 1.83 -8.43 -10.14
N VAL A 117 2.47 -8.63 -11.30
CA VAL A 117 2.25 -7.80 -12.49
C VAL A 117 0.79 -7.86 -12.96
N VAL A 118 0.18 -9.04 -12.98
CA VAL A 118 -1.24 -9.19 -13.37
C VAL A 118 -2.15 -8.42 -12.42
N PHE A 119 -1.96 -8.56 -11.10
CA PHE A 119 -2.84 -7.89 -10.14
C PHE A 119 -2.62 -6.38 -10.12
N ASP A 120 -1.37 -5.93 -10.18
CA ASP A 120 -1.04 -4.51 -10.25
C ASP A 120 -1.58 -3.88 -11.55
N TRP A 121 -1.58 -4.61 -12.67
CA TRP A 121 -2.20 -4.18 -13.92
C TRP A 121 -3.73 -4.09 -13.83
N GLU A 122 -4.40 -5.05 -13.16
CA GLU A 122 -5.84 -5.00 -12.89
C GLU A 122 -6.20 -3.73 -12.10
N LEU A 123 -5.48 -3.46 -11.01
CA LEU A 123 -5.67 -2.26 -10.19
C LEU A 123 -5.39 -0.97 -10.96
N PHE A 124 -4.26 -0.91 -11.66
CA PHE A 124 -3.87 0.26 -12.44
C PHE A 124 -4.82 0.53 -13.62
N SER A 125 -5.41 -0.51 -14.21
CA SER A 125 -6.40 -0.38 -15.29
C SER A 125 -7.74 0.18 -14.80
N CYS A 126 -8.09 -0.05 -13.54
CA CYS A 126 -9.29 0.52 -12.91
C CYS A 126 -9.18 2.03 -12.66
N VAL A 127 -7.97 2.58 -12.59
CA VAL A 127 -7.77 4.01 -12.33
C VAL A 127 -8.23 4.86 -13.51
N HIS A 128 -9.29 5.65 -13.31
CA HIS A 128 -9.71 6.61 -14.32
C HIS A 128 -8.75 7.80 -14.35
N GLU A 129 -8.46 8.35 -15.54
CA GLU A 129 -7.52 9.48 -15.68
C GLU A 129 -7.92 10.72 -14.88
N VAL A 130 -9.22 10.95 -14.73
CA VAL A 130 -9.78 12.02 -13.90
C VAL A 130 -9.39 11.86 -12.43
N GLU A 131 -9.12 10.65 -11.94
CA GLU A 131 -8.69 10.44 -10.56
C GLU A 131 -7.34 11.12 -10.29
N PHE A 132 -6.42 11.14 -11.25
CA PHE A 132 -5.15 11.89 -11.12
C PHE A 132 -5.39 13.40 -11.01
N VAL A 133 -6.38 13.93 -11.74
CA VAL A 133 -6.76 15.35 -11.65
C VAL A 133 -7.43 15.63 -10.30
N CYS A 134 -8.39 14.80 -9.89
CA CYS A 134 -9.06 14.91 -8.61
C CYS A 134 -8.07 14.84 -7.45
N TYR A 135 -7.09 13.94 -7.51
CA TYR A 135 -6.04 13.77 -6.49
C TYR A 135 -5.32 15.08 -6.18
N VAL A 136 -5.07 15.89 -7.20
CA VAL A 136 -4.18 17.04 -7.12
C VAL A 136 -4.96 18.33 -6.89
N PHE A 137 -6.17 18.42 -7.45
CA PHE A 137 -7.03 19.60 -7.33
C PHE A 137 -7.98 19.53 -6.14
N HIS A 138 -7.73 18.63 -5.18
CA HIS A 138 -8.56 18.47 -3.99
C HIS A 138 -8.78 19.80 -3.25
N GLY A 139 -9.99 20.32 -3.39
CA GLY A 139 -10.66 21.13 -2.39
C GLY A 139 -11.71 20.29 -1.67
N GLU A 140 -12.12 20.71 -0.47
CA GLU A 140 -13.14 20.10 0.41
C GLU A 140 -14.53 19.87 -0.24
N GLN A 141 -14.69 20.20 -1.53
CA GLN A 141 -15.95 20.17 -2.28
C GLN A 141 -15.93 19.24 -3.52
N SER A 142 -14.87 18.45 -3.74
CA SER A 142 -14.86 17.55 -4.91
C SER A 142 -15.88 16.43 -4.75
N ARG A 143 -16.88 16.40 -5.65
CA ARG A 143 -17.87 15.31 -5.80
C ARG A 143 -17.23 13.95 -6.13
N TRP A 144 -15.97 13.93 -6.58
CA TRP A 144 -15.27 12.76 -7.07
C TRP A 144 -13.97 12.55 -6.28
N ARG A 145 -13.80 11.34 -5.75
CA ARG A 145 -12.62 10.89 -5.00
C ARG A 145 -11.79 9.92 -5.85
N PRO A 146 -10.46 9.93 -5.74
CA PRO A 146 -9.58 9.07 -6.53
C PRO A 146 -9.42 7.67 -5.89
N LEU A 147 -10.54 6.98 -5.66
CA LEU A 147 -10.58 5.74 -4.87
C LEU A 147 -9.72 4.61 -5.46
N ASN A 148 -9.70 4.44 -6.79
CA ASN A 148 -8.89 3.38 -7.42
C ASN A 148 -7.41 3.75 -7.39
N LEU A 149 -7.10 5.03 -7.56
CA LEU A 149 -5.73 5.52 -7.41
C LEU A 149 -5.20 5.30 -5.99
N GLU A 150 -6.03 5.55 -4.97
CA GLU A 150 -5.70 5.26 -3.56
C GLU A 150 -5.40 3.76 -3.35
N LEU A 151 -6.18 2.86 -3.96
CA LEU A 151 -5.91 1.41 -3.91
C LEU A 151 -4.55 1.05 -4.54
N VAL A 152 -4.12 1.71 -5.62
CA VAL A 152 -2.79 1.49 -6.22
C VAL A 152 -1.67 1.97 -5.29
N LEU A 153 -1.88 3.07 -4.55
CA LEU A 153 -0.92 3.53 -3.55
C LEU A 153 -0.86 2.59 -2.34
N GLN A 154 -2.01 2.13 -1.86
CA GLN A 154 -2.10 1.16 -0.78
C GLN A 154 -1.41 -0.16 -1.19
N ARG A 155 -1.60 -0.61 -2.44
CA ARG A 155 -0.92 -1.77 -3.00
C ARG A 155 0.60 -1.64 -2.98
N CYS A 156 1.13 -0.47 -3.34
CA CYS A 156 2.56 -0.19 -3.26
C CYS A 156 3.08 -0.35 -1.82
N SER A 157 2.37 0.22 -0.85
CA SER A 157 2.71 0.08 0.57
C SER A 157 2.59 -1.37 1.06
N GLU A 158 1.55 -2.09 0.65
CA GLU A 158 1.34 -3.50 0.98
C GLU A 158 2.52 -4.36 0.50
N VAL A 159 2.93 -4.23 -0.76
CA VAL A 159 4.08 -4.97 -1.31
C VAL A 159 5.38 -4.61 -0.59
N GLN A 160 5.60 -3.34 -0.23
CA GLN A 160 6.77 -2.93 0.55
C GLN A 160 6.81 -3.61 1.93
N HIS A 161 5.69 -3.58 2.66
CA HIS A 161 5.59 -4.21 3.98
C HIS A 161 5.67 -5.73 3.90
N TRP A 162 5.10 -6.35 2.86
CA TRP A 162 5.19 -7.79 2.61
C TRP A 162 6.63 -8.28 2.56
N VAL A 163 7.52 -7.58 1.85
CA VAL A 163 8.94 -7.94 1.78
C VAL A 163 9.58 -7.95 3.17
N ALA A 164 9.40 -6.88 3.94
CA ALA A 164 9.95 -6.78 5.28
C ALA A 164 9.37 -7.86 6.21
N THR A 165 8.06 -8.06 6.13
CA THR A 165 7.30 -9.04 6.91
C THR A 165 7.84 -10.46 6.71
N GLU A 166 7.93 -10.92 5.46
CA GLU A 166 8.38 -12.28 5.14
C GLU A 166 9.83 -12.53 5.57
N ILE A 167 10.71 -11.54 5.40
CA ILE A 167 12.12 -11.65 5.82
C ILE A 167 12.22 -11.73 7.35
N LEU A 168 11.51 -10.85 8.06
CA LEU A 168 11.64 -10.69 9.52
C LEU A 168 10.90 -11.78 10.31
N GLN A 169 9.94 -12.46 9.72
CA GLN A 169 9.31 -13.63 10.31
C GLN A 169 10.19 -14.88 10.21
N CYS A 170 11.05 -14.94 9.19
CA CYS A 170 11.89 -16.10 8.92
C CYS A 170 13.06 -16.22 9.92
N GLN A 171 12.88 -17.07 10.93
CA GLN A 171 13.87 -17.26 12.00
C GLN A 171 15.16 -17.91 11.50
N SER A 172 15.05 -18.90 10.61
CA SER A 172 16.19 -19.65 10.10
C SER A 172 17.03 -18.79 9.15
N LEU A 173 18.28 -18.48 9.52
CA LEU A 173 19.21 -17.69 8.70
C LEU A 173 19.37 -18.24 7.27
N PRO A 174 19.62 -19.55 7.03
CA PRO A 174 19.71 -20.08 5.66
C PRO A 174 18.44 -19.87 4.83
N LYS A 175 17.25 -20.04 5.43
CA LYS A 175 15.97 -19.77 4.76
C LYS A 175 15.81 -18.27 4.50
N ARG A 176 16.13 -17.40 5.46
CA ARG A 176 16.05 -15.96 5.31
C ARG A 176 16.95 -15.43 4.19
N VAL A 177 18.16 -15.96 4.03
CA VAL A 177 19.05 -15.67 2.88
C VAL A 177 18.40 -16.12 1.56
N GLN A 178 17.68 -17.24 1.54
CA GLN A 178 16.94 -17.69 0.35
C GLN A 178 15.78 -16.75 0.00
N LEU A 179 15.05 -16.23 0.99
CA LEU A 179 13.99 -15.22 0.79
C LEU A 179 14.58 -13.93 0.23
N LEU A 180 15.67 -13.43 0.83
CA LEU A 180 16.36 -12.24 0.34
C LEU A 180 16.76 -12.37 -1.13
N ARG A 181 17.37 -13.51 -1.49
CA ARG A 181 17.70 -13.84 -2.89
C ARG A 181 16.45 -13.91 -3.78
N LYS A 182 15.35 -14.48 -3.27
CA LYS A 182 14.10 -14.64 -4.03
C LYS A 182 13.45 -13.28 -4.30
N PHE A 183 13.42 -12.36 -3.34
CA PHE A 183 12.92 -10.99 -3.54
C PHE A 183 13.74 -10.21 -4.58
N ILE A 184 15.07 -10.33 -4.57
CA ILE A 184 15.91 -9.72 -5.61
C ILE A 184 15.57 -10.28 -7.00
N LYS A 185 15.26 -11.59 -7.11
CA LYS A 185 14.79 -12.19 -8.37
C LYS A 185 13.41 -11.66 -8.77
N ILE A 186 12.46 -11.59 -7.83
CA ILE A 186 11.10 -11.07 -8.06
C ILE A 186 11.19 -9.62 -8.57
N ALA A 187 11.99 -8.76 -7.93
CA ALA A 187 12.21 -7.39 -8.38
C ALA A 187 12.79 -7.34 -9.81
N ALA A 188 13.78 -8.19 -10.11
CA ALA A 188 14.36 -8.27 -11.46
C ALA A 188 13.31 -8.62 -12.52
N LEU A 189 12.42 -9.57 -12.20
CA LEU A 189 11.36 -10.04 -13.09
C LEU A 189 10.27 -8.98 -13.27
N CYS A 190 9.82 -8.33 -12.19
CA CYS A 190 8.87 -7.20 -12.28
C CYS A 190 9.43 -6.08 -13.19
N LYS A 191 10.71 -5.72 -13.00
CA LYS A 191 11.40 -4.74 -13.87
C LYS A 191 11.46 -5.21 -15.32
N GLN A 192 11.75 -6.48 -15.57
CA GLN A 192 11.78 -7.06 -16.92
C GLN A 192 10.40 -7.01 -17.59
N GLN A 193 9.33 -7.22 -16.82
CA GLN A 193 7.93 -7.15 -17.24
C GLN A 193 7.40 -5.71 -17.28
N GLN A 194 8.26 -4.71 -17.03
CA GLN A 194 7.94 -3.29 -17.01
C GLN A 194 6.88 -2.90 -15.96
N ASP A 195 6.77 -3.68 -14.89
CA ASP A 195 6.08 -3.28 -13.67
C ASP A 195 7.07 -2.59 -12.74
N LEU A 196 7.14 -1.26 -12.88
CA LEU A 196 8.00 -0.43 -12.05
C LEU A 196 7.39 -0.14 -10.67
N LEU A 197 6.10 -0.42 -10.47
CA LEU A 197 5.43 -0.27 -9.18
C LEU A 197 5.91 -1.34 -8.20
N SER A 198 5.69 -2.62 -8.53
CA SER A 198 6.17 -3.73 -7.70
C SER A 198 7.69 -3.81 -7.65
N PHE A 199 8.40 -3.51 -8.75
CA PHE A 199 9.87 -3.44 -8.73
C PHE A 199 10.37 -2.49 -7.63
N LEU A 200 9.90 -1.24 -7.61
CA LEU A 200 10.35 -0.27 -6.62
C LEU A 200 9.80 -0.56 -5.22
N ALA A 201 8.56 -1.06 -5.09
CA ALA A 201 8.01 -1.47 -3.80
C ALA A 201 8.87 -2.57 -3.15
N VAL A 202 9.32 -3.56 -3.93
CA VAL A 202 10.21 -4.62 -3.42
C VAL A 202 11.58 -4.07 -3.03
N VAL A 203 12.16 -3.18 -3.85
CA VAL A 203 13.45 -2.54 -3.54
C VAL A 203 13.37 -1.74 -2.23
N LEU A 204 12.32 -0.92 -2.08
CA LEU A 204 12.08 -0.14 -0.86
C LEU A 204 11.79 -1.02 0.36
N GLY A 205 11.21 -2.19 0.17
CA GLY A 205 11.00 -3.18 1.23
C GLY A 205 12.31 -3.82 1.69
N LEU A 206 13.23 -4.09 0.75
CA LEU A 206 14.58 -4.58 1.04
C LEU A 206 15.48 -3.51 1.69
N ASP A 207 15.31 -2.25 1.30
CA ASP A 207 16.00 -1.09 1.90
C ASP A 207 15.43 -0.66 3.26
N ASN A 208 14.29 -1.23 3.68
CA ASN A 208 13.69 -0.92 4.98
C ASN A 208 14.75 -1.06 6.10
N PRO A 209 14.85 -0.09 7.04
CA PRO A 209 15.87 -0.13 8.10
C PRO A 209 15.91 -1.41 8.92
N ALA A 210 14.77 -2.08 9.11
CA ALA A 210 14.68 -3.36 9.81
C ALA A 210 15.26 -4.53 8.97
N VAL A 211 15.24 -4.45 7.65
CA VAL A 211 15.81 -5.47 6.74
C VAL A 211 17.27 -5.18 6.41
N SER A 212 17.59 -3.94 6.04
CA SER A 212 18.94 -3.53 5.63
C SER A 212 19.99 -3.70 6.74
N ARG A 213 19.55 -3.73 8.01
CA ARG A 213 20.44 -3.96 9.16
C ARG A 213 20.87 -5.41 9.41
N LEU A 214 20.24 -6.40 8.76
CA LEU A 214 20.48 -7.84 8.99
C LEU A 214 21.82 -8.29 8.36
N ARG A 215 22.94 -7.87 8.94
CA ARG A 215 24.30 -8.09 8.42
C ARG A 215 24.58 -9.54 8.04
N LEU A 216 24.28 -10.49 8.92
CA LEU A 216 24.54 -11.92 8.68
C LEU A 216 23.72 -12.44 7.49
N THR A 217 22.49 -11.96 7.34
CA THR A 217 21.63 -12.31 6.20
C THR A 217 22.19 -11.75 4.89
N TRP A 218 22.59 -10.48 4.86
CA TRP A 218 23.20 -9.87 3.67
C TRP A 218 24.56 -10.50 3.34
N GLU A 219 25.36 -10.85 4.34
CA GLU A 219 26.63 -11.56 4.20
C GLU A 219 26.48 -13.01 3.71
N GLY A 220 25.35 -13.66 3.95
CA GLY A 220 25.02 -14.97 3.38
C GLY A 220 24.68 -14.90 1.88
N LEU A 221 24.34 -13.72 1.35
CA LEU A 221 23.91 -13.57 -0.04
C LEU A 221 25.10 -13.66 -1.02
N PRO A 222 25.03 -14.44 -2.11
CA PRO A 222 26.10 -14.48 -3.10
C PRO A 222 26.36 -13.12 -3.74
N GLY A 223 27.63 -12.79 -4.01
CA GLY A 223 28.04 -11.47 -4.50
C GLY A 223 27.35 -11.00 -5.79
N LYS A 224 26.93 -11.92 -6.67
CA LYS A 224 26.11 -11.60 -7.86
C LYS A 224 24.81 -10.90 -7.48
N PHE A 225 24.10 -11.39 -6.47
CA PHE A 225 22.82 -10.82 -6.05
C PHE A 225 23.00 -9.52 -5.28
N ARG A 226 24.07 -9.37 -4.50
CA ARG A 226 24.41 -8.06 -3.88
C ARG A 226 24.65 -6.98 -4.93
N LYS A 227 25.45 -7.27 -5.97
CA LYS A 227 25.68 -6.33 -7.07
C LYS A 227 24.39 -6.00 -7.82
N GLN A 228 23.53 -6.99 -8.01
CA GLN A 228 22.22 -6.78 -8.65
C GLN A 228 21.33 -5.86 -7.81
N PHE A 229 21.29 -6.05 -6.49
CA PHE A 229 20.53 -5.18 -5.59
C PHE A 229 21.06 -3.74 -5.59
N GLN A 230 22.39 -3.54 -5.56
CA GLN A 230 23.01 -2.22 -5.69
C GLN A 230 22.61 -1.48 -6.98
N GLN A 231 22.45 -2.22 -8.09
CA GLN A 231 21.94 -1.62 -9.33
C GLN A 231 20.47 -1.20 -9.18
N PHE A 232 19.67 -1.93 -8.42
CA PHE A 232 18.29 -1.57 -8.16
C PHE A 232 18.16 -0.35 -7.24
N GLU A 233 18.96 -0.27 -6.18
CA GLU A 233 19.08 0.91 -5.31
C GLU A 233 19.40 2.17 -6.14
N SER A 234 20.32 2.05 -7.11
CA SER A 234 20.66 3.18 -8.00
C SER A 234 19.52 3.70 -8.88
N ILE A 235 18.51 2.85 -9.14
CA ILE A 235 17.30 3.24 -9.87
C ILE A 235 16.32 3.96 -8.93
N ALA A 236 16.24 3.52 -7.66
CA ALA A 236 15.40 4.12 -6.63
C ALA A 236 15.93 5.48 -6.10
N ASP A 237 17.22 5.76 -6.32
CA ASP A 237 17.91 6.97 -5.85
C ASP A 237 17.12 8.27 -6.15
N PRO A 238 16.77 9.08 -5.12
CA PRO A 238 16.05 10.34 -5.29
C PRO A 238 16.88 11.48 -5.90
N SER A 239 18.21 11.31 -5.99
CA SER A 239 19.16 12.31 -6.48
C SER A 239 18.81 12.85 -7.87
N ARG A 240 19.04 14.16 -8.06
CA ARG A 240 18.73 14.87 -9.32
C ARG A 240 17.28 14.65 -9.79
N ASN A 241 16.35 14.67 -8.84
CA ASN A 241 14.92 14.41 -9.06
C ASN A 241 14.66 13.04 -9.69
N HIS A 242 15.16 11.97 -9.07
CA HIS A 242 14.99 10.58 -9.52
C HIS A 242 15.49 10.36 -10.96
N LYS A 243 16.66 10.90 -11.31
CA LYS A 243 17.18 10.85 -12.69
C LYS A 243 17.24 9.43 -13.26
N SER A 244 17.77 8.47 -12.50
CA SER A 244 17.93 7.08 -12.97
C SER A 244 16.60 6.41 -13.31
N TYR A 245 15.58 6.58 -12.47
CA TYR A 245 14.23 6.11 -12.74
C TYR A 245 13.64 6.80 -13.99
N ARG A 246 13.82 8.11 -14.12
CA ARG A 246 13.30 8.88 -15.28
C ARG A 246 13.95 8.45 -16.60
N ASP A 247 15.26 8.23 -16.59
CA ASP A 247 15.99 7.71 -17.74
C ASP A 247 15.47 6.30 -18.11
N LEU A 248 15.23 5.43 -17.11
CA LEU A 248 14.66 4.10 -17.31
C LEU A 248 13.26 4.16 -17.93
N ILE A 249 12.29 4.82 -17.30
CA ILE A 249 10.89 4.82 -17.76
C ILE A 249 10.74 5.43 -19.17
N THR A 250 11.57 6.42 -19.51
CA THR A 250 11.58 7.03 -20.85
C THR A 250 12.06 6.06 -21.95
N SER A 251 12.87 5.07 -21.59
CA SER A 251 13.37 4.05 -22.52
C SER A 251 12.37 2.90 -22.79
N LEU A 252 11.34 2.76 -21.96
CA LEU A 252 10.37 1.66 -22.03
C LEU A 252 9.22 1.98 -23.00
N ARG A 253 8.50 0.92 -23.42
CA ARG A 253 7.33 1.04 -24.30
C ARG A 253 6.11 0.41 -23.64
N PRO A 254 4.89 0.91 -23.85
CA PRO A 254 3.68 0.25 -23.34
C PRO A 254 3.57 -1.22 -23.79
N PRO A 255 2.95 -2.11 -22.99
CA PRO A 255 2.34 -1.87 -21.67
C PRO A 255 3.40 -1.73 -20.55
N LEU A 256 3.23 -0.75 -19.64
CA LEU A 256 4.07 -0.64 -18.45
C LEU A 256 3.29 -0.05 -17.27
N ILE A 257 3.67 -0.42 -16.04
CA ILE A 257 3.10 0.13 -14.81
C ILE A 257 4.14 1.08 -14.21
N PRO A 258 3.86 2.40 -14.13
CA PRO A 258 4.80 3.35 -13.56
C PRO A 258 4.82 3.25 -12.03
N PHE A 259 5.88 3.78 -11.42
CA PHE A 259 5.89 4.08 -10.00
C PHE A 259 4.99 5.29 -9.71
N THR A 260 3.71 5.00 -9.47
CA THR A 260 2.63 5.98 -9.26
C THR A 260 2.93 7.05 -8.21
N PRO A 261 3.58 6.75 -7.06
CA PRO A 261 3.91 7.79 -6.07
C PRO A 261 4.73 8.96 -6.64
N LEU A 262 5.68 8.68 -7.54
CA LEU A 262 6.49 9.73 -8.16
C LEU A 262 5.69 10.55 -9.19
N LEU A 263 4.76 9.92 -9.91
CA LEU A 263 3.86 10.64 -10.82
C LEU A 263 2.95 11.62 -10.05
N LEU A 264 2.45 11.19 -8.88
CA LEU A 264 1.64 12.05 -8.02
C LEU A 264 2.47 13.18 -7.40
N LYS A 265 3.70 12.89 -6.95
CA LYS A 265 4.64 13.93 -6.50
C LYS A 265 4.82 15.03 -7.57
N ASP A 266 5.04 14.64 -8.83
CA ASP A 266 5.23 15.59 -9.92
C ASP A 266 3.94 16.41 -10.20
N LEU A 267 2.78 15.76 -10.18
CA LEU A 267 1.49 16.42 -10.39
C LEU A 267 1.16 17.40 -9.24
N THR A 268 1.37 16.99 -8.00
CA THR A 268 1.20 17.84 -6.81
C THR A 268 2.12 19.05 -6.88
N PHE A 269 3.41 18.85 -7.20
CA PHE A 269 4.34 19.95 -7.36
C PHE A 269 3.92 20.94 -8.45
N LEU A 270 3.46 20.44 -9.61
CA LEU A 270 2.92 21.29 -10.69
C LEU A 270 1.71 22.09 -10.21
N HIS A 271 0.84 21.49 -9.39
CA HIS A 271 -0.35 22.17 -8.89
C HIS A 271 -0.02 23.27 -7.87
N GLU A 272 0.88 22.99 -6.93
CA GLU A 272 1.26 23.92 -5.87
C GLU A 272 2.12 25.08 -6.40
N SER A 273 2.99 24.81 -7.38
CA SER A 273 3.90 25.82 -7.94
C SER A 273 3.22 26.79 -8.90
N CYS A 274 2.04 26.47 -9.43
CA CYS A 274 1.34 27.28 -10.44
C CYS A 274 -0.06 27.65 -9.97
N LYS A 275 -0.43 28.95 -10.01
CA LYS A 275 -1.80 29.39 -9.68
C LYS A 275 -2.81 28.87 -10.71
N SER A 276 -3.98 28.42 -10.24
CA SER A 276 -5.09 27.99 -11.12
C SER A 276 -5.80 29.15 -11.80
N PHE A 277 -5.71 30.35 -11.23
CA PHE A 277 -6.34 31.57 -11.75
C PHE A 277 -5.38 32.75 -11.74
N HIS A 278 -5.53 33.63 -12.73
CA HIS A 278 -4.93 34.96 -12.78
C HIS A 278 -6.06 36.00 -12.76
N GLY A 279 -6.34 36.56 -11.59
CA GLY A 279 -7.60 37.28 -11.37
C GLY A 279 -8.77 36.30 -11.48
N GLU A 280 -9.75 36.62 -12.34
CA GLU A 280 -10.92 35.77 -12.60
C GLU A 280 -10.71 34.81 -13.79
N LEU A 281 -9.56 34.87 -14.46
CA LEU A 281 -9.28 34.05 -15.64
C LEU A 281 -8.58 32.75 -15.26
N VAL A 282 -9.04 31.64 -15.85
CA VAL A 282 -8.43 30.31 -15.68
C VAL A 282 -7.04 30.30 -16.31
N ASN A 283 -6.05 29.80 -15.57
CA ASN A 283 -4.70 29.58 -16.10
C ASN A 283 -4.66 28.32 -16.98
N PHE A 284 -4.93 28.47 -18.27
CA PHE A 284 -4.92 27.36 -19.24
C PHE A 284 -3.52 26.74 -19.45
N GLU A 285 -2.43 27.47 -19.20
CA GLU A 285 -1.08 26.90 -19.27
C GLU A 285 -0.89 25.80 -18.21
N LYS A 286 -1.33 26.07 -16.96
CA LYS A 286 -1.35 25.05 -15.90
C LYS A 286 -2.23 23.86 -16.29
N MET A 287 -3.44 24.11 -16.81
CA MET A 287 -4.34 23.04 -17.23
C MET A 287 -3.73 22.16 -18.32
N HIS A 288 -3.00 22.77 -19.26
CA HIS A 288 -2.33 22.05 -20.34
C HIS A 288 -1.22 21.13 -19.81
N LYS A 289 -0.37 21.63 -18.90
CA LYS A 289 0.72 20.85 -18.27
C LYS A 289 0.18 19.65 -17.49
N VAL A 290 -0.91 19.83 -16.72
CA VAL A 290 -1.58 18.75 -16.00
C VAL A 290 -2.11 17.70 -16.99
N ALA A 291 -2.80 18.14 -18.04
CA ALA A 291 -3.34 17.23 -19.05
C ALA A 291 -2.23 16.46 -19.79
N GLU A 292 -1.07 17.06 -20.04
CA GLU A 292 0.08 16.38 -20.65
C GLU A 292 0.59 15.21 -19.80
N MET A 293 0.76 15.43 -18.48
CA MET A 293 1.14 14.36 -17.55
C MET A 293 0.12 13.21 -17.53
N VAL A 294 -1.18 13.54 -17.52
CA VAL A 294 -2.25 12.53 -17.55
C VAL A 294 -2.26 11.74 -18.88
N ARG A 295 -1.98 12.40 -20.02
CA ARG A 295 -1.84 11.72 -21.32
C ARG A 295 -0.64 10.77 -21.35
N ILE A 296 0.45 11.09 -20.66
CA ILE A 296 1.58 10.16 -20.52
C ILE A 296 1.14 8.89 -19.79
N ILE A 297 0.36 9.04 -18.70
CA ILE A 297 -0.20 7.91 -17.95
C ILE A 297 -1.13 7.06 -18.83
N ARG A 298 -1.99 7.70 -19.64
CA ARG A 298 -2.81 7.00 -20.65
C ARG A 298 -1.95 6.16 -21.59
N ARG A 299 -0.83 6.73 -22.07
CA ARG A 299 0.07 6.05 -23.00
C ARG A 299 0.65 4.77 -22.40
N TYR A 300 0.99 4.73 -21.12
CA TYR A 300 1.49 3.52 -20.45
C TYR A 300 0.53 2.33 -20.53
N ARG A 301 -0.78 2.61 -20.65
CA ARG A 301 -1.85 1.60 -20.78
C ARG A 301 -2.38 1.42 -22.22
N SER A 302 -1.68 1.95 -23.22
CA SER A 302 -2.15 1.94 -24.62
C SER A 302 -2.03 0.58 -25.33
N SER A 303 -1.47 -0.44 -24.67
CA SER A 303 -1.34 -1.80 -25.17
C SER A 303 -1.78 -2.78 -24.08
N GLN A 304 -2.28 -3.95 -24.47
CA GLN A 304 -2.72 -4.96 -23.50
C GLN A 304 -1.52 -5.68 -22.89
N LEU A 305 -1.59 -5.97 -21.59
CA LEU A 305 -0.68 -6.90 -20.94
C LEU A 305 -0.99 -8.32 -21.45
N ALA A 306 0.04 -9.05 -21.86
CA ALA A 306 -0.10 -10.47 -22.15
C ALA A 306 -0.35 -11.21 -20.82
N MET A 307 -1.54 -11.78 -20.66
CA MET A 307 -1.91 -12.56 -19.48
C MET A 307 -1.94 -14.03 -19.83
N ASP A 308 -1.19 -14.84 -19.09
CA ASP A 308 -1.25 -16.30 -19.22
C ASP A 308 -2.53 -16.83 -18.58
N THR A 309 -3.24 -17.70 -19.30
CA THR A 309 -4.50 -18.33 -18.84
C THR A 309 -4.25 -19.64 -18.11
N GLU A 310 -3.11 -19.80 -17.43
CA GLU A 310 -2.79 -21.04 -16.71
C GLU A 310 -3.75 -21.22 -15.51
N THR A 311 -4.25 -22.43 -15.30
CA THR A 311 -5.20 -22.73 -14.23
C THR A 311 -4.72 -23.89 -13.34
N SER A 312 -3.42 -24.13 -13.28
CA SER A 312 -2.86 -25.18 -12.42
C SER A 312 -3.14 -24.87 -10.93
N PRO A 313 -3.26 -25.89 -10.06
CA PRO A 313 -3.49 -25.66 -8.62
C PRO A 313 -2.41 -24.78 -7.97
N SER A 314 -1.15 -24.94 -8.36
CA SER A 314 -0.03 -24.10 -7.91
C SER A 314 -0.19 -22.65 -8.36
N HIS A 315 -0.61 -22.42 -9.61
CA HIS A 315 -0.90 -21.08 -10.12
C HIS A 315 -2.01 -20.41 -9.29
N LEU A 316 -3.12 -21.11 -9.04
CA LEU A 316 -4.23 -20.58 -8.23
C LEU A 316 -3.81 -20.30 -6.78
N GLN A 317 -2.93 -21.11 -6.21
CA GLN A 317 -2.40 -20.90 -4.87
C GLN A 317 -1.52 -19.64 -4.80
N THR A 318 -0.60 -19.45 -5.75
CA THR A 318 0.23 -18.24 -5.82
C THR A 318 -0.62 -17.01 -6.14
N LYS A 319 -1.61 -17.15 -7.02
CA LYS A 319 -2.60 -16.12 -7.34
C LYS A 319 -3.34 -15.63 -6.10
N ALA A 320 -3.82 -16.56 -5.27
CA ALA A 320 -4.51 -16.26 -4.03
C ALA A 320 -3.58 -15.61 -3.01
N TYR A 321 -2.35 -16.13 -2.85
CA TYR A 321 -1.34 -15.57 -1.95
C TYR A 321 -1.01 -14.12 -2.29
N VAL A 322 -0.71 -13.81 -3.56
CA VAL A 322 -0.32 -12.46 -3.99
C VAL A 322 -1.45 -11.42 -3.86
N ARG A 323 -2.71 -11.86 -3.94
CA ARG A 323 -3.91 -11.00 -3.77
C ARG A 323 -4.37 -10.84 -2.32
N GLN A 324 -3.77 -11.57 -1.38
CA GLN A 324 -4.16 -11.60 0.03
C GLN A 324 -2.91 -11.57 0.91
N LEU A 325 -1.98 -10.67 0.61
CA LEU A 325 -0.76 -10.54 1.37
C LEU A 325 -1.11 -10.23 2.82
N GLN A 326 -0.48 -10.94 3.73
CA GLN A 326 -0.54 -10.65 5.16
C GLN A 326 0.74 -9.92 5.50
N VAL A 327 0.62 -8.69 6.00
CA VAL A 327 1.77 -7.80 6.19
C VAL A 327 1.75 -7.22 7.59
N ILE A 328 2.93 -6.83 8.08
CA ILE A 328 3.11 -6.00 9.27
C ILE A 328 3.53 -4.62 8.78
N ASP A 329 2.71 -3.61 9.02
CA ASP A 329 3.01 -2.21 8.68
C ASP A 329 3.54 -1.38 9.86
N ASN A 330 3.50 -1.94 11.08
CA ASN A 330 4.09 -1.33 12.28
C ASN A 330 5.63 -1.39 12.24
N GLN A 331 6.26 -0.25 11.94
CA GLN A 331 7.72 -0.15 11.81
C GLN A 331 8.48 -0.45 13.11
N ASN A 332 7.91 -0.10 14.27
CA ASN A 332 8.54 -0.39 15.56
C ASN A 332 8.58 -1.91 15.79
N LEU A 333 7.47 -2.60 15.50
CA LEU A 333 7.42 -4.06 15.60
C LEU A 333 8.41 -4.72 14.62
N LEU A 334 8.46 -4.28 13.36
CA LEU A 334 9.45 -4.79 12.39
C LEU A 334 10.89 -4.61 12.90
N PHE A 335 11.20 -3.46 13.48
CA PHE A 335 12.53 -3.19 14.01
C PHE A 335 12.87 -4.06 15.23
N ASP A 336 11.91 -4.28 16.13
CA ASP A 336 12.07 -5.17 17.28
C ASP A 336 12.28 -6.63 16.83
N MET A 337 11.53 -7.10 15.83
CA MET A 337 11.73 -8.42 15.22
C MET A 337 13.12 -8.55 14.62
N SER A 338 13.59 -7.52 13.92
CA SER A 338 14.94 -7.48 13.35
C SER A 338 16.03 -7.60 14.42
N CYS A 339 15.90 -6.86 15.52
CA CYS A 339 16.85 -6.92 16.64
C CYS A 339 16.89 -8.30 17.32
N LYS A 340 15.75 -9.00 17.37
CA LYS A 340 15.67 -10.38 17.90
C LYS A 340 16.33 -11.40 16.98
N LEU A 341 16.25 -11.20 15.65
CA LEU A 341 16.90 -12.06 14.67
C LEU A 341 18.42 -11.88 14.66
N GLU A 342 18.88 -10.62 14.66
CA GLU A 342 20.29 -10.26 14.61
C GLU A 342 20.54 -9.05 15.55
N ALA A 343 21.03 -9.35 16.75
CA ALA A 343 21.40 -8.34 17.73
C ALA A 343 22.46 -7.39 17.16
N LYS A 344 22.49 -6.12 17.61
CA LYS A 344 23.60 -5.23 17.27
C LYS A 344 24.88 -5.83 17.87
N ASP A 345 25.90 -5.99 17.03
CA ASP A 345 27.26 -6.28 17.50
C ASP A 345 27.61 -5.24 18.59
N THR A 346 27.81 -5.70 19.82
CA THR A 346 28.26 -4.88 20.96
C THR A 346 29.68 -4.41 20.78
#